data_AF-A0A8T5TB59-F1
#
_entry.id   AF-A0A8T5TB59-F1
#
_cell.length_a   1.000
_cell.length_b   1.000
_cell.length_c   1.000
_cell.angle_alpha   90.00
_cell.angle_beta   90.00
_cell.angle_gamma   90.00
#
_symmetry.space_group_name_H-M   'P 1'
#
loop_
_entity.id
_entity.type
_entity.pdbx_description
1 polymer ?
#
loop_
_entity_poly.entity_id
_entity_poly.type
_entity_poly.pdbx_seq_one_letter_code
_entity_poly.pdbx_strand_id
1 'polypeptide(L)' 'MPKQELICENCGENPNQVFYECIECANQLCDNCVNICPHCNGALCDGCYQDHKKNCK' A
#
# COMPACT_ATOMS: atom_id res chain seq x y z
N MET A 1 26.14 10.77 3.78
CA MET A 1 25.18 10.14 2.85
C MET A 1 23.85 10.87 3.03
N PRO A 2 23.23 11.43 1.98
CA PRO A 2 21.91 12.03 2.14
C PRO A 2 20.94 10.91 2.53
N LYS A 3 20.22 11.10 3.63
CA LYS A 3 19.15 10.21 4.06
C LYS A 3 18.07 10.36 2.99
N GLN A 4 17.95 9.40 2.05
CA GLN A 4 16.79 9.35 1.17
C GLN A 4 15.60 9.10 2.08
N GLU A 5 14.88 10.18 2.41
CA GLU A 5 13.56 10.10 3.02
C GLU A 5 12.66 9.45 1.97
N LEU A 6 12.41 8.15 2.09
CA LEU A 6 11.40 7.53 1.26
C LEU A 6 10.05 8.11 1.70
N ILE A 7 9.43 8.86 0.80
CA ILE A 7 8.10 9.43 0.98
C ILE A 7 7.11 8.47 0.33
N CYS A 8 6.01 8.17 1.01
CA CYS A 8 4.92 7.42 0.41
C CYS A 8 4.26 8.25 -0.68
N GLU A 9 4.26 7.75 -1.91
CA GLU A 9 3.62 8.43 -3.04
C GLU A 9 2.11 8.59 -2.88
N ASN A 10 1.48 7.74 -2.04
CA ASN A 10 0.04 7.76 -1.82
C ASN A 10 -0.42 8.81 -0.79
N CYS A 11 0.35 9.06 0.28
CA CYS A 11 -0.01 10.04 1.32
C CYS A 11 0.95 11.23 1.47
N GLY A 12 2.10 11.21 0.81
CA GLY A 12 3.12 12.26 0.93
C GLY A 12 3.82 12.31 2.29
N GLU A 13 3.59 11.34 3.17
CA GLU A 13 4.27 11.24 4.45
C GLU A 13 5.57 10.44 4.33
N ASN A 14 6.51 10.63 5.26
CA ASN A 14 7.74 9.86 5.39
C ASN A 14 7.50 8.72 6.40
N PRO A 15 6.98 7.56 5.97
CA PRO A 15 6.82 6.44 6.87
C PRO A 15 8.20 5.90 7.23
N ASN A 16 8.42 5.75 8.53
CA ASN A 16 9.58 5.03 9.02
C ASN A 16 9.43 3.55 8.62
N GLN A 17 10.12 3.18 7.54
CA GLN A 17 10.80 1.89 7.32
C GLN A 17 10.15 0.81 6.46
N VAL A 18 8.82 0.69 6.30
CA VAL A 18 8.22 -0.38 5.48
C VAL A 18 7.29 0.16 4.42
N PHE A 19 7.53 -0.28 3.19
CA PHE A 19 6.66 -0.05 2.05
C PHE A 19 6.15 -1.39 1.52
N TYR A 20 4.89 -1.38 1.12
CA TYR A 20 4.22 -2.46 0.43
C TYR A 20 3.98 -2.05 -1.01
N GLU A 21 3.80 -3.02 -1.88
CA GLU A 21 3.40 -2.79 -3.26
C GLU A 21 1.95 -3.22 -3.42
N CYS A 22 1.12 -2.34 -3.99
CA CYS A 22 -0.26 -2.67 -4.30
C CYS A 22 -0.30 -3.77 -5.37
N ILE A 23 -0.92 -4.92 -5.07
CA ILE A 23 -0.95 -6.07 -6.00
C ILE A 23 -1.75 -5.82 -7.29
N GLU A 24 -2.59 -4.78 -7.33
CA GLU A 24 -3.44 -4.46 -8.50
C GLU A 24 -2.84 -3.35 -9.38
N CYS A 25 -2.20 -2.34 -8.77
CA CYS A 25 -1.71 -1.16 -9.50
C CYS A 25 -0.20 -0.89 -9.36
N ALA A 26 0.52 -1.74 -8.62
CA ALA A 26 1.96 -1.62 -8.34
C ALA A 26 2.39 -0.31 -7.64
N ASN A 27 1.45 0.48 -7.12
CA ASN A 27 1.78 1.68 -6.35
C ASN A 27 2.47 1.31 -5.03
N GLN A 28 3.44 2.13 -4.62
CA GLN A 28 4.10 1.99 -3.33
C GLN A 28 3.23 2.55 -2.21
N LEU A 29 2.99 1.74 -1.17
CA LEU A 29 2.10 2.04 -0.05
C LEU A 29 2.89 1.99 1.25
N CYS A 30 2.65 2.95 2.14
CA CYS A 30 3.13 2.86 3.51
C CYS A 30 2.19 2.03 4.39
N ASP A 31 2.62 1.72 5.61
CA ASP A 31 1.77 1.05 6.62
C ASP A 31 0.41 1.75 6.85
N ASN A 32 0.32 3.07 6.66
CA ASN A 32 -0.94 3.83 6.81
C ASN A 32 -1.82 3.81 5.56
N CYS A 33 -1.26 3.49 4.40
CA CYS A 33 -1.93 3.51 3.10
C CYS A 33 -2.26 2.12 2.57
N VAL A 34 -1.71 1.09 3.21
CA VAL A 34 -1.89 -0.30 2.82
C VAL A 34 -3.09 -0.89 3.55
N ASN A 35 -3.96 -1.55 2.78
CA ASN A 35 -4.96 -2.46 3.28
C ASN A 35 -4.54 -3.88 2.91
N ILE A 36 -4.41 -4.75 3.90
CA ILE A 36 -4.12 -6.16 3.67
C ILE A 36 -5.44 -6.92 3.54
N CYS A 37 -5.65 -7.59 2.41
CA CYS A 37 -6.79 -8.49 2.25
C CYS A 37 -6.56 -9.78 3.05
N PRO A 38 -7.40 -10.12 4.04
CA PRO A 38 -7.15 -11.29 4.90
C PRO A 38 -7.35 -12.63 4.17
N HIS A 39 -8.12 -12.66 3.10
CA HIS A 39 -8.33 -13.86 2.27
C HIS A 39 -7.15 -14.08 1.32
N CYS A 40 -6.77 -13.00 0.65
CA CYS A 40 -5.83 -13.01 -0.47
C CYS A 40 -4.37 -12.75 0.02
N ASN A 41 -4.17 -12.34 1.28
CA ASN A 41 -2.92 -11.84 1.90
C ASN A 41 -2.18 -10.80 1.05
N GLY A 42 -2.92 -10.06 0.22
CA GLY A 42 -2.41 -9.07 -0.72
C GLY A 42 -2.48 -7.66 -0.16
N ALA A 43 -1.42 -6.89 -0.35
CA ALA A 43 -1.37 -5.47 -0.04
C ALA A 43 -2.06 -4.65 -1.13
N LEU A 44 -2.98 -3.78 -0.75
CA LEU A 44 -3.83 -3.01 -1.65
C LEU A 44 -3.93 -1.57 -1.17
N CYS A 45 -3.98 -0.60 -2.08
CA CYS A 45 -4.35 0.77 -1.72
C CYS A 45 -5.86 0.84 -1.42
N ASP A 46 -6.35 1.91 -0.78
CA ASP A 46 -7.78 2.03 -0.44
C ASP A 46 -8.71 1.81 -1.64
N GLY A 47 -8.41 2.42 -2.79
CA GLY A 47 -9.21 2.26 -4.00
C GLY A 47 -9.26 0.81 -4.48
N CYS A 48 -8.08 0.20 -4.68
CA CYS A 48 -7.97 -1.19 -5.11
C CYS A 48 -8.58 -2.15 -4.07
N TYR A 49 -8.47 -1.87 -2.77
CA TYR A 49 -9.04 -2.71 -1.73
C TYR A 49 -10.57 -2.72 -1.78
N GLN A 50 -11.22 -1.56 -1.98
CA GLN A 50 -12.69 -1.52 -2.11
C GLN A 50 -13.20 -2.28 -3.32
N ASP A 51 -12.48 -2.25 -4.44
CA ASP A 51 -12.86 -3.00 -5.64
C ASP A 51 -12.51 -4.48 -5.53
N HIS A 52 -11.35 -4.81 -4.99
CA HIS A 52 -10.91 -6.17 -4.73
C HIS A 52 -11.86 -6.88 -3.75
N LYS A 53 -12.29 -6.21 -2.69
CA LYS A 53 -13.22 -6.78 -1.67
C LYS A 53 -14.57 -7.20 -2.26
N LYS A 54 -15.04 -6.57 -3.35
CA LYS A 54 -16.29 -6.98 -4.03
C LYS A 54 -16.16 -8.34 -4.73
N ASN A 55 -14.94 -8.72 -5.10
CA ASN A 55 -14.66 -9.87 -5.95
C ASN A 55 -13.79 -10.96 -5.27
N CYS A 56 -13.00 -10.65 -4.23
CA CYS A 56 -12.23 -11.64 -3.43
C CYS A 56 -13.25 -12.44 -2.60
N LYS A 57 -13.41 -13.72 -2.95
CA LYS A 57 -14.31 -14.71 -2.34
C LYS A 57 -13.52 -15.72 -1.54
#